data_AF-A0A7R9TCK0-F1
#
_entry.id   AF-A0A7R9TCK0-F1
#
_cell.length_a   1.000
_cell.length_b   1.000
_cell.length_c   1.000
_cell.angle_alpha   90.00
_cell.angle_beta   90.00
_cell.angle_gamma   90.00
#
_symmetry.space_group_name_H-M   'P 1'
#
loop_
_entity.id
_entity.type
_entity.pdbx_description
1 polymer ?
#
loop_
_entity_poly.entity_id
_entity_poly.type
_entity_poly.pdbx_seq_one_letter_code
_entity_poly.pdbx_strand_id
1 'polypeptide(L)'
;RAPPRASSSRRPTTRRVRAPPPRRDASASATESTAAESTTAAEEAPVARSLEFMVEMACGKCVAKVEHALAHVPGIDAVAATLSTNSVRVVTATASTDAIVAAIERAGFNCRLIGQGDVGAFGEELARRLGTNLRTLRQSLAAVAEFKGSAYGHGSIAGVVRFVAADERNTLIEGGLRGLTPFATYAMTVRAYGDTTRGLETVGEVYDAADDGDDDDSERPSSENDAQPAAGDLGTLVADANGEVTIVSRVVDARLKAWDIIGRSLAVVEQGGGGGGEDGTSTGAAAVLARSAGVGENLKRVCDCDGTVIWESSPDDFTPVVAKKKLVTTVVEKKSA
;
A
#
# COMPACT_ATOMS: atom_id res chain seq x y z
N ARG A 1 22.93 -12.66 71.67
CA ARG A 1 21.79 -11.72 71.53
C ARG A 1 20.55 -12.58 71.32
N ALA A 2 19.77 -12.75 72.38
CA ALA A 2 18.67 -13.72 72.53
C ALA A 2 17.33 -13.23 71.90
N PRO A 3 16.29 -14.08 71.81
CA PRO A 3 15.11 -14.02 70.92
C PRO A 3 13.86 -13.40 71.67
N PRO A 4 12.54 -13.52 71.32
CA PRO A 4 11.77 -14.73 70.93
C PRO A 4 10.57 -14.56 69.95
N ARG A 5 9.90 -15.70 69.66
CA ARG A 5 8.55 -15.87 69.10
C ARG A 5 7.44 -15.59 70.14
N ALA A 6 6.24 -15.19 69.70
CA ALA A 6 4.91 -15.44 70.32
C ALA A 6 3.83 -15.14 69.25
N SER A 7 2.93 -16.01 68.80
CA SER A 7 1.81 -16.77 69.41
C SER A 7 0.55 -15.95 69.78
N SER A 8 -0.53 -16.24 69.02
CA SER A 8 -1.96 -16.28 69.39
C SER A 8 -2.67 -15.06 70.02
N SER A 9 -3.86 -14.71 69.48
CA SER A 9 -5.14 -14.97 70.17
C SER A 9 -6.35 -14.58 69.30
N ARG A 10 -7.46 -15.28 69.52
CA ARG A 10 -8.76 -15.15 68.85
C ARG A 10 -9.73 -14.31 69.71
N ARG A 11 -10.70 -13.70 69.01
CA ARG A 11 -12.13 -13.39 69.36
C ARG A 11 -12.45 -12.19 70.28
N PRO A 12 -13.72 -11.71 70.30
CA PRO A 12 -14.81 -11.70 69.30
C PRO A 12 -15.53 -10.31 69.21
N THR A 13 -16.76 -10.30 68.65
CA THR A 13 -17.84 -9.28 68.70
C THR A 13 -17.93 -8.38 67.45
N THR A 14 -19.07 -8.06 66.84
CA THR A 14 -20.48 -8.46 67.01
C THR A 14 -21.21 -8.08 65.71
N ARG A 15 -22.14 -8.95 65.31
CA ARG A 15 -23.09 -8.83 64.21
C ARG A 15 -23.98 -7.59 64.35
N ARG A 16 -24.10 -6.76 63.29
CA ARG A 16 -25.29 -5.93 63.06
C ARG A 16 -25.81 -6.16 61.64
N VAL A 17 -26.95 -6.83 61.61
CA VAL A 17 -27.84 -7.01 60.46
C VAL A 17 -28.49 -5.66 60.14
N ARG A 18 -28.57 -5.27 58.87
CA ARG A 18 -29.51 -4.24 58.42
C ARG A 18 -30.26 -4.73 57.19
N ALA A 19 -31.59 -4.62 57.28
CA ALA A 19 -32.63 -5.16 56.41
C ALA A 19 -32.75 -4.43 55.05
N PRO A 20 -33.35 -5.06 54.03
CA PRO A 20 -33.61 -4.45 52.73
C PRO A 20 -35.00 -3.77 52.70
N PRO A 21 -35.18 -2.74 51.85
CA PRO A 21 -36.50 -2.50 51.27
C PRO A 21 -36.42 -2.00 49.80
N PRO A 22 -37.54 -1.91 49.08
CA PRO A 22 -38.41 -3.00 48.68
C PRO A 22 -38.57 -3.07 47.14
N ARG A 23 -39.00 -4.25 46.65
CA ARG A 23 -39.54 -4.40 45.29
C ARG A 23 -40.90 -3.70 45.19
N ARG A 24 -41.10 -2.96 44.09
CA ARG A 24 -42.43 -2.62 43.58
C ARG A 24 -42.50 -3.06 42.12
N ASP A 25 -43.36 -4.03 41.87
CA ASP A 25 -43.89 -4.37 40.56
C ASP A 25 -44.91 -3.32 40.12
N ALA A 26 -44.86 -2.91 38.85
CA ALA A 26 -46.05 -2.61 38.02
C ALA A 26 -45.63 -2.24 36.59
N SER A 27 -45.69 -3.23 35.70
CA SER A 27 -46.29 -3.20 34.35
C SER A 27 -46.71 -1.83 33.78
N ALA A 28 -46.19 -1.48 32.59
CA ALA A 28 -47.00 -1.33 31.36
C ALA A 28 -46.17 -0.95 30.11
N SER A 29 -46.33 -1.76 29.06
CA SER A 29 -46.50 -1.36 27.64
C SER A 29 -45.36 -0.71 26.84
N ALA A 30 -44.82 -1.50 25.91
CA ALA A 30 -44.52 -1.21 24.50
C ALA A 30 -43.59 -0.03 24.17
N THR A 31 -42.44 -0.31 23.55
CA THR A 31 -42.28 -0.52 22.09
C THR A 31 -40.88 -1.02 21.79
N GLU A 32 -40.78 -2.02 20.92
CA GLU A 32 -39.54 -2.41 20.27
C GLU A 32 -39.03 -1.25 19.40
N SER A 33 -37.77 -0.91 19.56
CA SER A 33 -36.98 -0.29 18.50
C SER A 33 -35.56 -0.82 18.62
N THR A 34 -35.30 -1.87 17.85
CA THR A 34 -33.97 -2.33 17.49
C THR A 34 -33.25 -1.19 16.76
N ALA A 35 -32.54 -0.34 17.51
CA ALA A 35 -31.53 0.51 16.94
C ALA A 35 -30.33 -0.40 16.63
N ALA A 36 -30.17 -0.71 15.35
CA ALA A 36 -28.94 -1.29 14.82
C ALA A 36 -27.77 -0.39 15.25
N GLU A 37 -26.90 -0.94 16.09
CA GLU A 37 -25.61 -0.34 16.41
C GLU A 37 -24.75 -0.48 15.15
N SER A 38 -24.81 0.56 14.32
CA SER A 38 -23.89 0.78 13.22
C SER A 38 -22.51 0.98 13.82
N THR A 39 -21.71 -0.08 13.84
CA THR A 39 -20.28 -0.03 14.14
C THR A 39 -19.63 0.93 13.15
N THR A 40 -19.37 2.15 13.61
CA THR A 40 -18.59 3.14 12.89
C THR A 40 -17.15 2.65 12.95
N ALA A 41 -16.65 2.13 11.83
CA ALA A 41 -15.23 1.85 11.67
C ALA A 41 -14.47 3.16 12.00
N ALA A 42 -13.62 3.11 13.01
CA ALA A 42 -12.80 4.24 13.40
C ALA A 42 -11.92 4.62 12.20
N GLU A 43 -12.09 5.85 11.73
CA GLU A 43 -11.30 6.43 10.64
C GLU A 43 -9.87 6.67 11.19
N GLU A 44 -8.96 5.73 10.93
CA GLU A 44 -7.54 5.88 11.30
C GLU A 44 -6.92 7.07 10.56
N ALA A 45 -6.15 7.88 11.30
CA ALA A 45 -5.52 9.08 10.76
C ALA A 45 -4.57 8.76 9.59
N PRO A 46 -4.55 9.56 8.52
CA PRO A 46 -3.73 9.28 7.35
C PRO A 46 -2.23 9.40 7.68
N VAL A 47 -1.46 8.38 7.31
CA VAL A 47 -0.02 8.31 7.57
C VAL A 47 0.74 8.94 6.40
N ALA A 48 1.61 9.89 6.70
CA ALA A 48 2.43 10.56 5.68
C ALA A 48 3.46 9.61 5.07
N ARG A 49 3.73 9.79 3.77
CA ARG A 49 4.77 9.07 3.03
C ARG A 49 5.46 9.98 2.04
N SER A 50 6.66 9.59 1.61
CA SER A 50 7.39 10.27 0.55
C SER A 50 7.21 9.55 -0.78
N LEU A 51 6.97 10.33 -1.84
CA LEU A 51 6.92 9.89 -3.23
C LEU A 51 7.97 10.67 -4.01
N GLU A 52 8.65 10.03 -4.95
CA GLU A 52 9.61 10.69 -5.82
C GLU A 52 9.26 10.43 -7.27
N PHE A 53 9.15 11.50 -8.02
CA PHE A 53 8.85 11.50 -9.44
C PHE A 53 10.06 11.97 -10.21
N MET A 54 10.31 11.35 -11.35
CA MET A 54 11.14 11.96 -12.38
C MET A 54 10.26 12.86 -13.23
N VAL A 55 10.69 14.10 -13.44
CA VAL A 55 9.95 15.13 -14.19
C VAL A 55 10.91 15.79 -15.17
N GLU A 56 10.53 15.85 -16.44
CA GLU A 56 11.35 16.42 -17.52
C GLU A 56 11.44 17.96 -17.41
N MET A 57 12.37 18.46 -16.59
CA MET A 57 12.58 19.90 -16.36
C MET A 57 13.84 20.39 -17.07
N ALA A 58 13.80 21.61 -17.62
CA ALA A 58 14.94 22.17 -18.38
C ALA A 58 15.53 23.45 -17.78
N CYS A 59 14.86 24.10 -16.82
CA CYS A 59 15.34 25.34 -16.22
C CYS A 59 14.69 25.62 -14.86
N GLY A 60 15.20 26.61 -14.12
CA GLY A 60 14.63 27.02 -12.82
C GLY A 60 13.17 27.50 -12.89
N LYS A 61 12.70 28.00 -14.05
CA LYS A 61 11.27 28.32 -14.22
C LYS A 61 10.40 27.07 -14.31
N CYS A 62 10.93 25.96 -14.86
CA CYS A 62 10.23 24.68 -14.86
C CYS A 62 10.05 24.15 -13.43
N VAL A 63 11.11 24.22 -12.62
CA VAL A 63 11.10 23.86 -11.19
C VAL A 63 9.97 24.61 -10.46
N ALA A 64 9.99 25.94 -10.52
CA ALA A 64 8.98 26.76 -9.86
C ALA A 64 7.56 26.48 -10.36
N LYS A 65 7.38 26.19 -11.66
CA LYS A 65 6.06 25.87 -12.23
C LYS A 65 5.53 24.54 -11.70
N VAL A 66 6.39 23.52 -11.58
CA VAL A 66 6.00 22.21 -11.04
C VAL A 66 5.69 22.30 -9.55
N GLU A 67 6.55 22.94 -8.75
CA GLU A 67 6.32 23.15 -7.32
C GLU A 67 5.01 23.92 -7.08
N HIS A 68 4.77 24.99 -7.85
CA HIS A 68 3.54 25.75 -7.75
C HIS A 68 2.30 24.92 -8.12
N ALA A 69 2.37 24.10 -9.18
CA ALA A 69 1.26 23.24 -9.57
C ALA A 69 0.90 22.22 -8.47
N LEU A 70 1.91 21.65 -7.82
CA LEU A 70 1.72 20.65 -6.77
C LEU A 70 1.31 21.27 -5.44
N ALA A 71 1.76 22.47 -5.10
CA ALA A 71 1.36 23.16 -3.87
C ALA A 71 -0.16 23.41 -3.76
N HIS A 72 -0.89 23.37 -4.88
CA HIS A 72 -2.35 23.54 -4.92
C HIS A 72 -3.13 22.22 -4.94
N VAL A 73 -2.44 21.07 -4.93
CA VAL A 73 -3.09 19.76 -4.88
C VAL A 73 -3.49 19.47 -3.43
N PRO A 74 -4.78 19.23 -3.13
CA PRO A 74 -5.21 18.88 -1.78
C PRO A 74 -4.51 17.63 -1.26
N GLY A 75 -4.07 17.67 0.01
CA GLY A 75 -3.42 16.54 0.67
C GLY A 75 -1.90 16.47 0.53
N ILE A 76 -1.27 17.38 -0.23
CA ILE A 76 0.19 17.50 -0.29
C ILE A 76 0.70 18.33 0.88
N ASP A 77 1.65 17.78 1.64
CA ASP A 77 2.25 18.41 2.82
C ASP A 77 3.52 19.19 2.45
N ALA A 78 4.36 18.62 1.58
CA ALA A 78 5.59 19.26 1.12
C ALA A 78 5.95 18.83 -0.30
N VAL A 79 6.60 19.74 -1.04
CA VAL A 79 7.14 19.49 -2.39
C VAL A 79 8.55 20.07 -2.46
N ALA A 80 9.47 19.33 -3.05
CA ALA A 80 10.80 19.81 -3.38
C ALA A 80 11.23 19.29 -4.75
N ALA A 81 11.41 20.20 -5.71
CA ALA A 81 11.88 19.87 -7.04
C ALA A 81 13.38 20.16 -7.18
N THR A 82 14.12 19.17 -7.71
CA THR A 82 15.58 19.23 -7.88
C THR A 82 15.93 19.12 -9.36
N LEU A 83 16.43 20.21 -9.94
CA LEU A 83 16.75 20.26 -11.37
C LEU A 83 17.94 19.37 -11.75
N SER A 84 18.97 19.27 -10.90
CA SER A 84 20.17 18.47 -11.19
C SER A 84 19.89 16.97 -11.32
N THR A 85 18.80 16.50 -10.71
CA THR A 85 18.37 15.10 -10.75
C THR A 85 17.10 14.90 -11.58
N ASN A 86 16.52 15.98 -12.13
CA ASN A 86 15.19 15.99 -12.72
C ASN A 86 14.14 15.26 -11.85
N SER A 87 14.24 15.43 -10.52
CA SER A 87 13.37 14.73 -9.57
C SER A 87 12.50 15.70 -8.77
N VAL A 88 11.31 15.23 -8.39
CA VAL A 88 10.36 15.96 -7.56
C VAL A 88 9.95 15.05 -6.43
N ARG A 89 10.32 15.43 -5.20
CA ARG A 89 9.90 14.75 -3.99
C ARG A 89 8.61 15.38 -3.48
N VAL A 90 7.62 14.56 -3.18
CA VAL A 90 6.34 14.95 -2.62
C VAL A 90 6.17 14.20 -1.29
N VAL A 91 5.80 14.91 -0.24
CA VAL A 91 5.34 14.32 1.03
C VAL A 91 3.83 14.52 1.09
N THR A 92 3.10 13.44 1.36
CA THR A 92 1.64 13.47 1.41
C THR A 92 1.11 12.35 2.28
N ALA A 93 0.01 12.62 2.99
CA ALA A 93 -0.75 11.61 3.71
C ALA A 93 -1.98 11.12 2.93
N THR A 94 -2.56 11.94 2.04
CA THR A 94 -3.87 11.65 1.41
C THR A 94 -3.91 11.83 -0.11
N ALA A 95 -2.94 12.51 -0.72
CA ALA A 95 -2.91 12.66 -2.18
C ALA A 95 -2.52 11.34 -2.85
N SER A 96 -3.30 10.93 -3.85
CA SER A 96 -2.98 9.75 -4.64
C SER A 96 -1.85 10.02 -5.63
N THR A 97 -1.10 8.98 -5.97
CA THR A 97 -0.06 9.07 -7.01
C THR A 97 -0.63 9.61 -8.34
N ASP A 98 -1.83 9.18 -8.74
CA ASP A 98 -2.47 9.61 -9.98
C ASP A 98 -2.87 11.10 -9.96
N ALA A 99 -3.32 11.62 -8.82
CA ALA A 99 -3.64 13.05 -8.69
C ALA A 99 -2.38 13.93 -8.85
N ILE A 100 -1.25 13.46 -8.33
CA ILE A 100 0.06 14.12 -8.45
C ILE A 100 0.53 14.08 -9.91
N VAL A 101 0.48 12.91 -10.56
CA VAL A 101 0.83 12.75 -11.98
C VAL A 101 -0.01 13.68 -12.84
N ALA A 102 -1.34 13.66 -12.68
CA ALA A 102 -2.24 14.52 -13.43
C ALA A 102 -1.98 16.01 -13.19
N ALA A 103 -1.55 16.41 -11.99
CA ALA A 103 -1.17 17.80 -11.71
C ALA A 103 0.10 18.24 -12.45
N ILE A 104 1.11 17.37 -12.51
CA ILE A 104 2.35 17.62 -13.24
C ILE A 104 2.10 17.67 -14.75
N GLU A 105 1.28 16.74 -15.27
CA GLU A 105 0.88 16.71 -16.68
C GLU A 105 0.06 17.95 -17.08
N ARG A 106 -0.88 18.39 -16.24
CA ARG A 106 -1.62 19.64 -16.45
C ARG A 106 -0.71 20.87 -16.45
N ALA A 107 0.40 20.82 -15.71
CA ALA A 107 1.43 21.86 -15.75
C ALA A 107 2.29 21.79 -17.04
N GLY A 108 2.11 20.77 -17.86
CA GLY A 108 2.76 20.59 -19.17
C GLY A 108 4.07 19.80 -19.10
N PHE A 109 4.23 18.94 -18.10
CA PHE A 109 5.43 18.12 -17.92
C PHE A 109 5.09 16.64 -17.93
N ASN A 110 5.93 15.83 -18.57
CA ASN A 110 5.87 14.39 -18.42
C ASN A 110 6.51 14.00 -17.08
N CYS A 111 5.91 13.02 -16.41
CA CYS A 111 6.50 12.48 -15.20
C CYS A 111 6.27 10.98 -15.05
N ARG A 112 7.10 10.36 -14.21
CA ARG A 112 6.90 8.99 -13.77
C ARG A 112 7.33 8.84 -12.32
N LEU A 113 6.60 8.04 -11.56
CA LEU A 113 6.99 7.67 -10.21
C LEU A 113 8.27 6.82 -10.27
N ILE A 114 9.31 7.22 -9.53
CA ILE A 114 10.59 6.53 -9.46
C ILE A 114 10.94 6.02 -8.06
N GLY A 115 10.24 6.46 -7.01
CA GLY A 115 10.47 5.94 -5.67
C GLY A 115 9.35 6.23 -4.68
N GLN A 116 9.20 5.39 -3.66
CA GLN A 116 8.18 5.55 -2.62
C GLN A 116 8.74 5.19 -1.23
N GLY A 117 8.14 5.76 -0.18
CA GLY A 117 8.50 5.52 1.22
C GLY A 117 9.54 6.52 1.76
N ASP A 118 9.64 6.60 3.08
CA ASP A 118 10.68 7.40 3.74
C ASP A 118 11.86 6.51 4.14
N VAL A 119 12.91 6.53 3.31
CA VAL A 119 14.15 5.78 3.54
C VAL A 119 14.85 6.19 4.85
N GLY A 120 14.56 7.40 5.37
CA GLY A 120 15.11 7.90 6.64
C GLY A 120 14.41 7.37 7.89
N ALA A 121 13.16 6.90 7.76
CA ALA A 121 12.39 6.37 8.89
C ALA A 121 12.89 4.98 9.34
N PHE A 122 13.69 4.29 8.52
CA PHE A 122 14.16 2.94 8.76
C PHE A 122 15.68 2.90 8.94
N GLY A 123 16.13 2.56 10.16
CA GLY A 123 17.53 2.61 10.56
C GLY A 123 18.26 1.26 10.59
N GLU A 124 19.55 1.31 10.94
CA GLU A 124 20.40 0.11 11.12
C GLU A 124 19.85 -0.86 12.17
N GLU A 125 19.15 -0.33 13.17
CA GLU A 125 18.51 -1.11 14.24
C GLU A 125 17.50 -2.10 13.67
N LEU A 126 16.57 -1.62 12.85
CA LEU A 126 15.57 -2.47 12.23
C LEU A 126 16.22 -3.49 11.30
N ALA A 127 17.19 -3.06 10.48
CA ALA A 127 17.91 -3.96 9.58
C ALA A 127 18.53 -5.13 10.35
N ARG A 128 19.19 -4.85 11.50
CA ARG A 128 19.77 -5.87 12.35
C ARG A 128 18.73 -6.78 12.98
N ARG A 129 17.60 -6.23 13.45
CA ARG A 129 16.49 -7.01 14.03
C ARG A 129 15.86 -7.97 13.02
N LEU A 130 15.82 -7.58 11.75
CA LEU A 130 15.36 -8.41 10.63
C LEU A 130 16.45 -9.32 10.05
N GLY A 131 17.65 -9.38 10.67
CA GLY A 131 18.75 -10.20 10.18
C GLY A 131 19.29 -9.79 8.80
N THR A 132 19.10 -8.53 8.40
CA THR A 132 19.49 -8.00 7.09
C THR A 132 20.42 -6.78 7.23
N ASN A 133 20.81 -6.19 6.10
CA ASN A 133 21.58 -4.95 6.07
C ASN A 133 20.72 -3.79 5.55
N LEU A 134 21.15 -2.55 5.79
CA LEU A 134 20.42 -1.35 5.37
C LEU A 134 20.11 -1.32 3.87
N ARG A 135 21.05 -1.74 3.02
CA ARG A 135 20.85 -1.74 1.57
C ARG A 135 19.69 -2.66 1.19
N THR A 136 19.67 -3.88 1.72
CA THR A 136 18.61 -4.85 1.45
C THR A 136 17.28 -4.42 2.07
N LEU A 137 17.29 -3.85 3.29
CA LEU A 137 16.09 -3.34 3.94
C LEU A 137 15.42 -2.26 3.08
N ARG A 138 16.19 -1.28 2.59
CA ARG A 138 15.64 -0.18 1.79
C ARG A 138 14.98 -0.66 0.49
N GLN A 139 15.55 -1.70 -0.14
CA GLN A 139 14.96 -2.40 -1.28
C GLN A 139 13.72 -3.26 -0.94
N SER A 140 13.36 -3.39 0.34
CA SER A 140 12.19 -4.13 0.83
C SER A 140 11.09 -3.21 1.40
N LEU A 141 11.24 -1.88 1.31
CA LEU A 141 10.26 -0.94 1.87
C LEU A 141 9.07 -0.66 0.94
N ALA A 142 9.18 -1.04 -0.33
CA ALA A 142 8.11 -0.87 -1.30
C ALA A 142 7.94 -2.14 -2.15
N ALA A 143 6.69 -2.49 -2.42
CA ALA A 143 6.33 -3.60 -3.29
C ALA A 143 5.29 -3.17 -4.32
N VAL A 144 5.29 -3.83 -5.47
CA VAL A 144 4.35 -3.55 -6.56
C VAL A 144 3.85 -4.85 -7.17
N ALA A 145 2.54 -4.95 -7.35
CA ALA A 145 1.89 -5.96 -8.18
C ALA A 145 1.42 -5.29 -9.47
N GLU A 146 1.86 -5.81 -10.61
CA GLU A 146 1.52 -5.27 -11.93
C GLU A 146 0.67 -6.28 -12.69
N PHE A 147 -0.57 -5.89 -13.00
CA PHE A 147 -1.46 -6.65 -13.86
C PHE A 147 -1.32 -6.17 -15.31
N LYS A 148 -1.04 -7.08 -16.26
CA LYS A 148 -0.70 -6.76 -17.65
C LYS A 148 -1.69 -7.30 -18.69
N GLY A 149 -2.85 -7.78 -18.28
CA GLY A 149 -3.85 -8.36 -19.16
C GLY A 149 -3.47 -9.75 -19.71
N SER A 150 -4.12 -10.11 -20.82
CA SER A 150 -4.26 -11.51 -21.25
C SER A 150 -2.94 -12.14 -21.70
N ALA A 151 -2.06 -11.33 -22.28
CA ALA A 151 -0.73 -11.76 -22.71
C ALA A 151 0.15 -12.28 -21.56
N TYR A 152 -0.18 -11.93 -20.31
CA TYR A 152 0.55 -12.33 -19.11
C TYR A 152 -0.27 -13.24 -18.19
N GLY A 153 -1.39 -13.79 -18.68
CA GLY A 153 -2.24 -14.70 -17.89
C GLY A 153 -3.14 -13.99 -16.88
N HIS A 154 -3.38 -12.68 -17.01
CA HIS A 154 -4.24 -11.91 -16.09
C HIS A 154 -5.65 -11.63 -16.65
N GLY A 155 -6.07 -12.34 -17.70
CA GLY A 155 -7.35 -12.11 -18.36
C GLY A 155 -7.46 -10.68 -18.93
N SER A 156 -8.57 -9.99 -18.71
CA SER A 156 -8.73 -8.58 -19.09
C SER A 156 -8.12 -7.60 -18.09
N ILE A 157 -7.67 -8.07 -16.92
CA ILE A 157 -7.26 -7.23 -15.80
C ILE A 157 -5.89 -6.62 -16.08
N ALA A 158 -5.84 -5.29 -16.05
CA ALA A 158 -4.60 -4.52 -16.14
C ALA A 158 -4.57 -3.41 -15.08
N GLY A 159 -3.39 -3.06 -14.58
CA GLY A 159 -3.25 -2.02 -13.57
C GLY A 159 -2.10 -2.29 -12.61
N VAL A 160 -1.99 -1.45 -11.58
CA VAL A 160 -0.88 -1.50 -10.64
C VAL A 160 -1.40 -1.29 -9.22
N VAL A 161 -0.94 -2.14 -8.30
CA VAL A 161 -1.17 -1.98 -6.86
C VAL A 161 0.17 -1.89 -6.16
N ARG A 162 0.31 -0.94 -5.26
CA ARG A 162 1.56 -0.56 -4.59
C ARG A 162 1.40 -0.71 -3.09
N PHE A 163 2.44 -1.23 -2.47
CA PHE A 163 2.59 -1.29 -1.02
C PHE A 163 3.83 -0.49 -0.64
N VAL A 164 3.71 0.33 0.41
CA VAL A 164 4.80 1.17 0.88
C VAL A 164 4.82 1.13 2.40
N ALA A 165 5.93 0.71 2.99
CA ALA A 165 6.17 0.89 4.42
C ALA A 165 6.35 2.39 4.69
N ALA A 166 5.38 2.99 5.38
CA ALA A 166 5.47 4.38 5.79
C ALA A 166 6.34 4.53 7.05
N ASP A 167 6.23 3.57 7.96
CA ASP A 167 7.05 3.40 9.15
C ASP A 167 7.14 1.91 9.54
N GLU A 168 7.74 1.57 10.69
CA GLU A 168 7.88 0.17 11.13
C GLU A 168 6.54 -0.55 11.37
N ARG A 169 5.48 0.20 11.65
CA ARG A 169 4.14 -0.31 11.96
C ARG A 169 3.23 -0.32 10.75
N ASN A 170 3.26 0.75 9.97
CA ASN A 170 2.25 1.04 8.96
C ASN A 170 2.75 0.72 7.55
N THR A 171 2.06 -0.22 6.89
CA THR A 171 2.15 -0.43 5.45
C THR A 171 0.94 0.22 4.79
N LEU A 172 1.18 1.04 3.78
CA LEU A 172 0.15 1.67 2.98
C LEU A 172 -0.08 0.87 1.69
N ILE A 173 -1.33 0.73 1.28
CA ILE A 173 -1.72 0.22 -0.04
C ILE A 173 -2.35 1.34 -0.86
N GLU A 174 -2.07 1.37 -2.16
CA GLU A 174 -2.78 2.20 -3.14
C GLU A 174 -2.74 1.56 -4.53
N GLY A 175 -3.53 2.04 -5.46
CA GLY A 175 -3.41 1.63 -6.86
C GLY A 175 -4.70 1.75 -7.65
N GLY A 176 -4.71 1.10 -8.81
CA GLY A 176 -5.89 1.03 -9.65
C GLY A 176 -5.83 -0.16 -10.59
N LEU A 177 -7.00 -0.72 -10.86
CA LEU A 177 -7.19 -1.82 -11.80
C LEU A 177 -8.28 -1.45 -12.79
N ARG A 178 -8.16 -1.96 -14.02
CA ARG A 178 -9.13 -1.82 -15.10
C ARG A 178 -9.34 -3.15 -15.81
N GLY A 179 -10.40 -3.23 -16.60
CA GLY A 179 -10.78 -4.46 -17.30
C GLY A 179 -11.42 -5.50 -16.37
N LEU A 180 -12.01 -5.04 -15.27
CA LEU A 180 -12.87 -5.83 -14.38
C LEU A 180 -14.29 -5.89 -14.97
N THR A 181 -15.09 -6.86 -14.52
CA THR A 181 -16.51 -6.91 -14.85
C THR A 181 -17.22 -5.69 -14.24
N PRO A 182 -17.93 -4.85 -15.02
CA PRO A 182 -18.59 -3.66 -14.49
C PRO A 182 -19.57 -3.98 -13.36
N PHE A 183 -19.55 -3.18 -12.29
CA PHE A 183 -20.36 -3.36 -11.07
C PHE A 183 -20.14 -4.66 -10.29
N ALA A 184 -19.22 -5.52 -10.72
CA ALA A 184 -18.90 -6.74 -9.99
C ALA A 184 -18.05 -6.43 -8.77
N THR A 185 -18.16 -7.33 -7.80
CA THR A 185 -17.47 -7.28 -6.52
C THR A 185 -16.28 -8.23 -6.56
N TYR A 186 -15.12 -7.83 -6.07
CA TYR A 186 -13.89 -8.63 -6.07
C TYR A 186 -13.27 -8.67 -4.67
N ALA A 187 -12.82 -9.83 -4.22
CA ALA A 187 -11.95 -9.94 -3.04
C ALA A 187 -10.50 -9.69 -3.47
N MET A 188 -9.78 -8.87 -2.71
CA MET A 188 -8.36 -8.61 -2.91
C MET A 188 -7.57 -9.21 -1.75
N THR A 189 -6.63 -10.11 -2.05
CA THR A 189 -5.89 -10.86 -1.02
C THR A 189 -4.42 -11.01 -1.37
N VAL A 190 -3.55 -10.88 -0.37
CA VAL A 190 -2.16 -11.37 -0.46
C VAL A 190 -2.20 -12.88 -0.23
N ARG A 191 -1.56 -13.64 -1.12
CA ARG A 191 -1.54 -15.11 -1.09
C ARG A 191 -0.18 -15.63 -0.67
N ALA A 192 -0.12 -16.85 -0.14
CA ALA A 192 1.09 -17.42 0.43
C ALA A 192 2.27 -17.47 -0.57
N TYR A 193 2.00 -17.77 -1.85
CA TYR A 193 3.02 -18.00 -2.86
C TYR A 193 2.97 -17.00 -4.02
N GLY A 194 4.14 -16.65 -4.54
CA GLY A 194 4.33 -15.93 -5.80
C GLY A 194 4.37 -16.83 -7.04
N ASP A 195 3.85 -18.05 -6.96
CA ASP A 195 3.79 -18.97 -8.11
C ASP A 195 2.53 -18.70 -8.93
N THR A 196 2.70 -18.01 -10.05
CA THR A 196 1.63 -17.70 -11.01
C THR A 196 1.64 -18.63 -12.24
N THR A 197 2.38 -19.75 -12.21
CA THR A 197 2.49 -20.67 -13.36
C THR A 197 1.15 -21.24 -13.80
N ARG A 198 0.19 -21.39 -12.88
CA ARG A 198 -1.21 -21.78 -13.16
C ARG A 198 -2.20 -20.75 -12.62
N GLY A 199 -1.86 -19.47 -12.71
CA GLY A 199 -2.72 -18.38 -12.26
C GLY A 199 -3.10 -18.52 -10.78
N LEU A 200 -4.40 -18.49 -10.49
CA LEU A 200 -4.94 -18.55 -9.12
C LEU A 200 -4.80 -19.93 -8.45
N GLU A 201 -4.51 -21.00 -9.18
CA GLU A 201 -4.43 -22.35 -8.60
C GLU A 201 -3.17 -22.56 -7.73
N THR A 202 -2.08 -21.87 -8.06
CA THR A 202 -0.74 -22.12 -7.49
C THR A 202 -0.31 -21.09 -6.46
N VAL A 203 -1.12 -20.05 -6.22
CA VAL A 203 -0.76 -18.97 -5.30
C VAL A 203 -0.92 -19.33 -3.81
N GLY A 204 -1.44 -20.51 -3.49
CA GLY A 204 -1.63 -20.98 -2.10
C GLY A 204 -2.78 -20.26 -1.41
N GLU A 205 -2.92 -20.43 -0.08
CA GLU A 205 -3.98 -19.82 0.73
C GLU A 205 -3.77 -18.30 0.92
N VAL A 206 -4.73 -17.63 1.57
CA VAL A 206 -4.56 -16.22 1.98
C VAL A 206 -3.43 -16.17 3.00
N TYR A 207 -2.47 -15.29 2.77
CA TYR A 207 -1.31 -15.15 3.64
C TYR A 207 -1.75 -14.63 5.02
N ASP A 208 -1.35 -15.32 6.09
CA ASP A 208 -1.54 -14.83 7.45
C ASP A 208 -0.16 -14.70 8.11
N ALA A 209 0.25 -13.46 8.38
CA ALA A 209 1.59 -13.13 8.87
C ALA A 209 1.91 -13.71 10.27
N ALA A 210 0.94 -14.33 10.94
CA ALA A 210 1.13 -15.06 12.18
C ALA A 210 1.97 -16.35 12.03
N ASP A 211 2.12 -16.87 10.81
CA ASP A 211 2.81 -18.15 10.56
C ASP A 211 4.34 -18.01 10.40
N ASP A 212 4.87 -16.77 10.37
CA ASP A 212 6.27 -16.51 9.98
C ASP A 212 7.23 -16.11 11.13
N GLY A 213 6.78 -16.03 12.40
CA GLY A 213 7.72 -15.58 13.43
C GLY A 213 7.23 -15.45 14.87
N ASP A 214 6.82 -16.55 15.48
CA ASP A 214 7.13 -16.84 16.89
C ASP A 214 6.98 -18.36 17.11
N ASP A 215 8.09 -19.05 17.38
CA ASP A 215 8.12 -20.39 18.01
C ASP A 215 7.64 -20.30 19.48
N ASP A 216 6.54 -19.57 19.75
CA ASP A 216 5.79 -19.73 20.97
C ASP A 216 4.60 -20.62 20.62
N ASP A 217 4.64 -21.86 21.11
CA ASP A 217 3.57 -22.85 21.14
C ASP A 217 2.34 -22.35 21.96
N SER A 218 2.03 -21.05 21.93
CA SER A 218 0.82 -20.48 22.49
C SER A 218 -0.32 -20.71 21.50
N GLU A 219 -0.96 -21.87 21.68
CA GLU A 219 -2.33 -22.22 21.30
C GLU A 219 -3.00 -21.24 20.32
N ARG A 220 -3.11 -21.64 19.04
CA ARG A 220 -4.11 -21.07 18.13
C ARG A 220 -5.45 -21.01 18.89
N PRO A 221 -6.11 -19.86 19.05
CA PRO A 221 -7.42 -19.82 19.71
C PRO A 221 -8.40 -20.63 18.85
N SER A 222 -8.69 -21.86 19.30
CA SER A 222 -9.57 -22.81 18.64
C SER A 222 -11.05 -22.48 18.87
N SER A 223 -11.42 -21.19 18.86
CA SER A 223 -12.80 -20.76 18.97
C SER A 223 -13.24 -20.20 17.62
N GLU A 224 -14.03 -21.00 16.90
CA GLU A 224 -14.62 -20.74 15.57
C GLU A 224 -15.50 -19.46 15.48
N ASN A 225 -15.54 -18.60 16.50
CA ASN A 225 -16.44 -17.44 16.58
C ASN A 225 -15.76 -16.08 16.78
N ASP A 226 -14.43 -15.99 16.89
CA ASP A 226 -13.67 -14.72 16.94
C ASP A 226 -12.40 -14.78 16.06
N ALA A 227 -12.46 -15.53 14.95
CA ALA A 227 -11.34 -15.64 14.02
C ALA A 227 -11.16 -14.29 13.28
N GLN A 228 -10.20 -13.49 13.71
CA GLN A 228 -9.78 -12.31 12.97
C GLN A 228 -9.39 -12.75 11.55
N PRO A 229 -9.83 -12.04 10.49
CA PRO A 229 -9.46 -12.40 9.12
C PRO A 229 -7.93 -12.45 8.98
N ALA A 230 -7.47 -13.34 8.08
CA ALA A 230 -6.05 -13.48 7.77
C ALA A 230 -5.44 -12.11 7.42
N ALA A 231 -4.21 -11.85 7.86
CA ALA A 231 -3.57 -10.54 7.64
C ALA A 231 -3.58 -10.11 6.15
N GLY A 232 -3.44 -11.08 5.25
CA GLY A 232 -3.48 -10.91 3.80
C GLY A 232 -4.85 -10.61 3.20
N ASP A 233 -5.93 -10.62 3.98
CA ASP A 233 -7.23 -10.16 3.51
C ASP A 233 -7.28 -8.63 3.45
N LEU A 234 -7.31 -8.09 2.23
CA LEU A 234 -7.35 -6.66 1.98
C LEU A 234 -8.78 -6.17 1.75
N GLY A 235 -9.78 -7.02 1.94
CA GLY A 235 -11.18 -6.72 1.77
C GLY A 235 -11.62 -6.69 0.31
N THR A 236 -12.69 -5.93 0.08
CA THR A 236 -13.48 -6.02 -1.15
C THR A 236 -13.36 -4.76 -2.00
N LEU A 237 -13.27 -4.97 -3.30
CA LEU A 237 -13.27 -3.96 -4.35
C LEU A 237 -14.59 -4.03 -5.12
N VAL A 238 -15.13 -2.88 -5.52
CA VAL A 238 -16.30 -2.82 -6.41
C VAL A 238 -15.90 -2.08 -7.67
N ALA A 239 -16.01 -2.75 -8.82
CA ALA A 239 -15.72 -2.14 -10.10
C ALA A 239 -16.81 -1.13 -10.49
N ASP A 240 -16.42 -0.01 -11.08
CA ASP A 240 -17.34 1.00 -11.57
C ASP A 240 -18.03 0.59 -12.88
N ALA A 241 -18.78 1.51 -13.48
CA ALA A 241 -19.46 1.29 -14.76
C ALA A 241 -18.51 1.03 -15.95
N ASN A 242 -17.25 1.43 -15.82
CA ASN A 242 -16.20 1.24 -16.83
C ASN A 242 -15.37 -0.03 -16.59
N GLY A 243 -15.66 -0.79 -15.52
CA GLY A 243 -14.84 -1.93 -15.12
C GLY A 243 -13.51 -1.51 -14.51
N GLU A 244 -13.48 -0.36 -13.84
CA GLU A 244 -12.31 0.21 -13.19
C GLU A 244 -12.51 0.28 -11.67
N VAL A 245 -11.42 0.19 -10.91
CA VAL A 245 -11.42 0.45 -9.47
C VAL A 245 -10.21 1.29 -9.10
N THR A 246 -10.43 2.28 -8.24
CA THR A 246 -9.36 3.07 -7.61
C THR A 246 -9.23 2.62 -6.15
N ILE A 247 -8.04 2.18 -5.78
CA ILE A 247 -7.67 1.82 -4.41
C ILE A 247 -7.07 3.07 -3.78
N VAL A 248 -7.87 3.75 -2.97
CA VAL A 248 -7.46 4.94 -2.21
C VAL A 248 -6.37 4.53 -1.21
N SER A 249 -5.40 5.43 -1.01
CA SER A 249 -4.32 5.20 -0.06
C SER A 249 -4.87 4.97 1.35
N ARG A 250 -4.52 3.83 1.94
CA ARG A 250 -4.93 3.46 3.30
C ARG A 250 -3.91 2.53 3.95
N VAL A 251 -3.93 2.48 5.28
CA VAL A 251 -3.17 1.51 6.06
C VAL A 251 -3.80 0.12 5.91
N VAL A 252 -2.96 -0.91 5.72
CA VAL A 252 -3.39 -2.32 5.77
C VAL A 252 -3.19 -2.89 7.17
N ASP A 253 -3.65 -4.12 7.42
CA ASP A 253 -3.44 -4.80 8.69
C ASP A 253 -1.98 -4.66 9.17
N ALA A 254 -1.79 -4.25 10.43
CA ALA A 254 -0.47 -3.94 10.98
C ALA A 254 0.49 -5.14 11.00
N ARG A 255 -0.04 -6.37 10.86
CA ARG A 255 0.73 -7.61 10.70
C ARG A 255 1.36 -7.72 9.31
N LEU A 256 0.80 -7.08 8.27
CA LEU A 256 1.39 -7.06 6.94
C LEU A 256 2.52 -6.03 6.82
N LYS A 257 3.73 -6.53 6.57
CA LYS A 257 4.89 -5.68 6.25
C LYS A 257 5.26 -5.79 4.79
N ALA A 258 5.69 -4.67 4.21
CA ALA A 258 6.17 -4.64 2.83
C ALA A 258 7.28 -5.67 2.58
N TRP A 259 8.19 -5.88 3.55
CA TRP A 259 9.28 -6.85 3.41
C TRP A 259 8.85 -8.32 3.51
N ASP A 260 7.70 -8.61 4.13
CA ASP A 260 7.19 -9.98 4.31
C ASP A 260 6.30 -10.43 3.13
N ILE A 261 5.73 -9.48 2.39
CA ILE A 261 4.87 -9.76 1.23
C ILE A 261 5.63 -9.82 -0.10
N ILE A 262 6.89 -9.35 -0.15
CA ILE A 262 7.70 -9.39 -1.37
C ILE A 262 8.00 -10.85 -1.75
N GLY A 263 7.74 -11.19 -3.01
CA GLY A 263 7.87 -12.56 -3.53
C GLY A 263 6.61 -13.40 -3.36
N ARG A 264 5.59 -12.89 -2.68
CA ARG A 264 4.23 -13.44 -2.65
C ARG A 264 3.43 -12.96 -3.85
N SER A 265 2.13 -13.22 -3.89
CA SER A 265 1.25 -12.68 -4.94
C SER A 265 0.06 -11.91 -4.36
N LEU A 266 -0.41 -10.94 -5.12
CA LEU A 266 -1.68 -10.25 -4.91
C LEU A 266 -2.71 -10.86 -5.86
N ALA A 267 -3.78 -11.43 -5.29
CA ALA A 267 -4.89 -12.01 -6.03
C ALA A 267 -6.13 -11.11 -5.96
N VAL A 268 -6.84 -11.00 -7.09
CA VAL A 268 -8.11 -10.30 -7.22
C VAL A 268 -9.11 -11.28 -7.83
N VAL A 269 -10.16 -11.62 -7.08
CA VAL A 269 -11.09 -12.71 -7.42
C VAL A 269 -12.53 -12.24 -7.29
N GLU A 270 -13.31 -12.37 -8.36
CA GLU A 270 -14.72 -11.98 -8.41
C GLU A 270 -15.54 -12.77 -7.39
N GLN A 271 -16.41 -12.06 -6.66
CA GLN A 271 -17.29 -12.56 -5.63
C GLN A 271 -18.73 -12.60 -6.15
N GLY A 272 -19.45 -13.69 -5.88
CA GLY A 272 -20.89 -13.76 -6.10
C GLY A 272 -21.36 -13.79 -7.57
N GLY A 273 -20.44 -13.86 -8.54
CA GLY A 273 -20.79 -14.11 -9.94
C GLY A 273 -21.33 -15.52 -10.12
N GLY A 274 -22.64 -15.67 -10.31
CA GLY A 274 -23.34 -16.92 -10.66
C GLY A 274 -23.01 -17.46 -12.06
N GLY A 275 -21.79 -17.22 -12.53
CA GLY A 275 -21.27 -17.64 -13.81
C GLY A 275 -19.77 -17.83 -13.66
N GLY A 276 -19.38 -18.96 -13.06
CA GLY A 276 -18.13 -19.55 -13.53
C GLY A 276 -18.22 -19.61 -15.06
N GLY A 277 -17.11 -19.37 -15.75
CA GLY A 277 -17.02 -19.82 -17.14
C GLY A 277 -17.49 -21.27 -17.22
N GLU A 278 -17.80 -21.78 -18.42
CA GLU A 278 -18.36 -23.13 -18.63
C GLU A 278 -17.58 -24.28 -17.91
N ASP A 279 -16.42 -23.99 -17.32
CA ASP A 279 -15.53 -24.86 -16.55
C ASP A 279 -15.48 -24.64 -15.01
N GLY A 280 -16.25 -23.71 -14.42
CA GLY A 280 -16.26 -23.46 -12.96
C GLY A 280 -15.06 -22.66 -12.42
N THR A 281 -14.26 -22.05 -13.28
CA THR A 281 -13.10 -21.22 -12.92
C THR A 281 -13.53 -19.86 -12.39
N SER A 282 -13.03 -19.47 -11.21
CA SER A 282 -13.24 -18.14 -10.63
C SER A 282 -12.66 -17.05 -11.54
N THR A 283 -13.47 -16.06 -11.92
CA THR A 283 -13.00 -14.90 -12.69
C THR A 283 -12.06 -14.06 -11.83
N GLY A 284 -10.78 -14.01 -12.19
CA GLY A 284 -9.79 -13.28 -11.43
C GLY A 284 -8.37 -13.45 -11.97
N ALA A 285 -7.42 -12.81 -11.30
CA ALA A 285 -6.00 -12.90 -11.64
C ALA A 285 -5.15 -12.75 -10.38
N ALA A 286 -3.91 -13.26 -10.46
CA ALA A 286 -2.89 -12.98 -9.47
C ALA A 286 -1.62 -12.46 -10.14
N ALA A 287 -0.94 -11.55 -9.45
CA ALA A 287 0.34 -10.99 -9.88
C ALA A 287 1.35 -11.03 -8.73
N VAL A 288 2.61 -11.30 -9.05
CA VAL A 288 3.70 -11.35 -8.06
C VAL A 288 3.93 -9.96 -7.48
N LEU A 289 4.09 -9.89 -6.15
CA LEU A 289 4.51 -8.70 -5.43
C LEU A 289 6.03 -8.57 -5.53
N ALA A 290 6.48 -7.77 -6.49
CA ALA A 290 7.89 -7.51 -6.74
C ALA A 290 8.39 -6.33 -5.91
N ARG A 291 9.70 -6.29 -5.65
CA ARG A 291 10.37 -5.12 -5.06
C ARG A 291 10.14 -3.89 -5.93
N SER A 292 9.83 -2.76 -5.31
CA SER A 292 9.79 -1.45 -5.95
C SER A 292 10.88 -0.55 -5.37
N ALA A 293 11.31 0.44 -6.14
CA ALA A 293 12.38 1.34 -5.71
C ALA A 293 11.89 2.25 -4.57
N GLY A 294 12.72 2.42 -3.54
CA GLY A 294 12.55 3.49 -2.57
C GLY A 294 12.84 4.86 -3.18
N VAL A 295 12.44 5.92 -2.49
CA VAL A 295 12.82 7.29 -2.87
C VAL A 295 14.36 7.42 -2.91
N GLY A 296 14.90 7.84 -4.05
CA GLY A 296 16.33 8.01 -4.30
C GLY A 296 17.06 6.76 -4.79
N GLU A 297 16.37 5.63 -4.98
CA GLU A 297 17.02 4.33 -5.24
C GLU A 297 16.95 3.87 -6.71
N ASN A 298 16.33 4.64 -7.61
CA ASN A 298 16.04 4.18 -8.97
C ASN A 298 17.10 4.54 -10.02
N LEU A 299 18.24 5.11 -9.61
CA LEU A 299 19.42 5.16 -10.48
C LEU A 299 19.97 3.74 -10.62
N LYS A 300 20.00 3.24 -11.85
CA LYS A 300 20.41 1.87 -12.18
C LYS A 300 21.91 1.84 -12.44
N ARG A 301 22.61 0.95 -11.75
CA ARG A 301 23.98 0.58 -12.03
C ARG A 301 24.00 -0.88 -12.45
N VAL A 302 24.43 -1.13 -13.68
CA VAL A 302 24.67 -2.47 -14.22
C VAL A 302 26.14 -2.78 -13.97
N CYS A 303 26.43 -3.87 -13.27
CA CYS A 303 27.78 -4.33 -13.00
C CYS A 303 27.92 -5.82 -13.29
N ASP A 304 29.15 -6.22 -13.61
CA ASP A 304 29.55 -7.63 -13.60
C ASP A 304 29.47 -8.19 -12.18
N CYS A 305 29.41 -9.52 -12.07
CA CYS A 305 29.38 -10.22 -10.79
C CYS A 305 30.63 -9.96 -9.91
N ASP A 306 31.72 -9.50 -10.50
CA ASP A 306 32.95 -9.09 -9.80
C ASP A 306 32.89 -7.64 -9.26
N GLY A 307 31.79 -6.92 -9.51
CA GLY A 307 31.57 -5.55 -9.08
C GLY A 307 32.00 -4.49 -10.09
N THR A 308 32.55 -4.88 -11.25
CA THR A 308 32.92 -3.94 -12.32
C THR A 308 31.67 -3.29 -12.90
N VAL A 309 31.60 -1.96 -12.86
CA VAL A 309 30.45 -1.21 -13.39
C VAL A 309 30.53 -1.19 -14.92
N ILE A 310 29.56 -1.84 -15.57
CA ILE A 310 29.39 -1.86 -17.03
C ILE A 310 28.71 -0.57 -17.49
N TRP A 311 27.70 -0.15 -16.73
CA TRP A 311 26.90 1.03 -17.06
C TRP A 311 26.27 1.60 -15.80
N GLU A 312 26.16 2.92 -15.72
CA GLU A 312 25.47 3.59 -14.63
C GLU A 312 24.59 4.69 -15.19
N SER A 313 23.32 4.69 -14.80
CA SER A 313 22.40 5.76 -15.16
C SER A 313 22.79 7.03 -14.44
N SER A 314 22.79 8.14 -15.17
CA SER A 314 22.92 9.48 -14.65
C SER A 314 21.60 10.24 -14.78
N PRO A 315 21.39 11.31 -13.99
CA PRO A 315 20.29 12.24 -14.24
C PRO A 315 20.21 12.79 -15.66
N ASP A 316 21.36 12.91 -16.34
CA ASP A 316 21.46 13.47 -17.69
C ASP A 316 20.83 12.54 -18.75
N ASP A 317 20.79 11.22 -18.51
CA ASP A 317 20.14 10.23 -19.39
C ASP A 317 18.64 10.50 -19.58
N PHE A 318 18.05 11.32 -18.71
CA PHE A 318 16.63 11.62 -18.69
C PHE A 318 16.33 13.08 -19.06
N THR A 319 17.34 13.85 -19.47
CA THR A 319 17.14 15.22 -19.95
C THR A 319 16.68 15.19 -21.41
N PRO A 320 15.55 15.84 -21.77
CA PRO A 320 15.08 15.85 -23.16
C PRO A 320 16.10 16.49 -24.09
N VAL A 321 16.46 15.79 -25.17
CA VAL A 321 17.29 16.38 -26.23
C VAL A 321 16.46 17.42 -26.98
N VAL A 322 16.77 18.70 -26.81
CA VAL A 322 16.09 19.78 -27.55
C VAL A 322 16.43 19.65 -29.04
N ALA A 323 15.55 19.01 -29.80
CA ALA A 323 15.66 18.95 -31.25
C ALA A 323 15.50 20.37 -31.81
N LYS A 324 16.60 21.01 -32.21
CA LYS A 324 16.56 22.29 -32.93
C LYS A 324 15.85 22.07 -34.27
N LYS A 325 14.57 22.44 -34.37
CA LYS A 325 13.85 22.54 -35.64
C LYS A 325 14.60 23.54 -36.52
N LYS A 326 15.28 23.07 -37.57
CA LYS A 326 15.75 23.94 -38.66
C LYS A 326 14.52 24.55 -39.33
N LEU A 327 14.27 25.84 -39.13
CA LEU A 327 13.36 26.58 -40.00
C LEU A 327 13.96 26.56 -41.41
N VAL A 328 13.32 25.83 -42.32
CA VAL A 328 13.57 25.96 -43.75
C VAL A 328 12.75 27.15 -44.23
N THR A 329 13.40 28.29 -44.40
CA THR A 329 12.78 29.47 -45.01
C THR A 329 12.75 29.25 -46.52
N THR A 330 11.61 28.81 -47.06
CA THR A 330 11.41 28.73 -48.51
C THR A 330 11.16 30.15 -49.05
N VAL A 331 12.16 30.71 -49.73
CA VAL A 331 12.00 31.94 -50.53
C VAL A 331 11.23 31.56 -51.79
N VAL A 332 9.98 32.04 -51.90
CA VAL A 332 9.20 31.93 -53.14
C VAL A 332 9.54 33.12 -54.02
N GLU A 333 10.37 32.90 -55.06
CA GLU A 333 10.52 33.85 -56.15
C GLU A 333 9.23 33.90 -56.97
N LYS A 334 8.53 35.05 -56.93
CA LYS A 334 7.47 35.37 -57.89
C LYS A 334 8.11 35.63 -59.26
N LYS A 335 7.91 34.72 -60.21
CA LYS A 335 8.08 35.02 -61.64
C LYS A 335 6.80 35.65 -62.17
N SER A 336 6.93 36.90 -62.62
CA SER A 336 5.93 37.62 -63.40
C SER A 336 5.82 37.04 -64.82
N ALA A 337 4.59 36.82 -65.27
CA ALA A 337 4.20 36.71 -66.68
C ALA A 337 2.85 37.41 -66.84
#